data_AF-A0A8X6PL66-F1
#
_entry.id   AF-A0A8X6PL66-F1
#
_cell.length_a   1.000
_cell.length_b   1.000
_cell.length_c   1.000
_cell.angle_alpha   90.00
_cell.angle_beta   90.00
_cell.angle_gamma   90.00
#
_symmetry.space_group_name_H-M   'P 1'
#
loop_
_entity.id
_entity.type
_entity.pdbx_description
1 polymer ?
#
loop_
_entity_poly.entity_id
_entity_poly.type
_entity_poly.pdbx_seq_one_letter_code
_entity_poly.pdbx_strand_id
1 'polypeptide(L)'
;MEKVLMVWVTEKQLQGDTLTQTIICEKARAIKGDLLKQTPQTSIDEASEESFKASRGWFENFKKRTGIHSVVRHGEAASSDMKAAEDYIKTFSDLIKAQGYISQ
;
A
#
# COMPACT_ATOMS: atom_id res chain seq x y z
N MET A 1 -11.08 -11.78 4.94
CA MET A 1 -9.78 -11.61 4.25
C MET A 1 -9.44 -10.13 4.03
N GLU A 2 -10.19 -9.36 3.23
CA GLU A 2 -9.82 -7.96 2.89
C GLU A 2 -9.59 -7.03 4.11
N LYS A 3 -10.38 -7.18 5.18
CA LYS A 3 -10.17 -6.41 6.43
C LYS A 3 -8.81 -6.69 7.09
N VAL A 4 -8.42 -7.97 7.18
CA VAL A 4 -7.12 -8.38 7.75
C VAL A 4 -5.98 -7.87 6.88
N LEU A 5 -6.15 -7.96 5.56
CA LEU A 5 -5.18 -7.44 4.60
C LEU A 5 -5.02 -5.92 4.73
N MET A 6 -6.11 -5.18 4.91
CA MET A 6 -6.07 -3.72 5.08
C MET A 6 -5.26 -3.32 6.31
N VAL A 7 -5.51 -3.95 7.47
CA VAL A 7 -4.75 -3.68 8.70
C VAL A 7 -3.25 -3.90 8.46
N TRP A 8 -2.89 -5.01 7.82
CA TRP A 8 -1.50 -5.32 7.49
C TRP A 8 -0.88 -4.30 6.52
N VAL A 9 -1.61 -3.86 5.50
CA VAL A 9 -1.13 -2.83 4.56
C VAL A 9 -0.88 -1.51 5.29
N THR A 10 -1.81 -1.08 6.14
CA THR A 10 -1.67 0.17 6.90
C THR A 10 -0.47 0.12 7.85
N GLU A 11 -0.29 -0.99 8.58
CA GLU A 11 0.87 -1.19 9.45
C GLU A 11 2.19 -1.08 8.67
N LYS A 12 2.25 -1.70 7.51
CA LYS A 12 3.44 -1.67 6.65
C LYS A 12 3.75 -0.27 6.13
N GLN A 13 2.73 0.46 5.70
CA GLN A 13 2.90 1.85 5.28
C GLN A 13 3.34 2.77 6.43
N LEU A 14 2.85 2.56 7.65
CA LEU A 14 3.29 3.30 8.84
C LEU A 14 4.77 3.03 9.18
N GLN A 15 5.28 1.84 8.88
CA GLN A 15 6.69 1.49 9.03
C GLN A 15 7.57 2.08 7.92
N GLY A 16 6.98 2.75 6.91
CA GLY A 16 7.69 3.26 5.74
C GLY A 16 7.98 2.19 4.69
N ASP A 17 7.39 1.00 4.80
CA ASP A 17 7.61 -0.08 3.84
C ASP A 17 6.95 0.25 2.50
N THR A 18 7.69 -0.01 1.43
CA THR A 18 7.16 0.08 0.07
C THR A 18 6.41 -1.20 -0.27
N LEU A 19 5.10 -1.09 -0.48
CA LEU A 19 4.26 -2.20 -0.88
C LEU A 19 3.96 -2.18 -2.38
N THR A 20 4.19 -3.30 -3.04
CA THR A 20 3.84 -3.49 -4.46
C THR A 20 2.56 -4.31 -4.61
N GLN A 21 1.96 -4.24 -5.80
CA GLN A 21 0.81 -5.09 -6.15
C GLN A 21 1.09 -6.57 -5.90
N THR A 22 2.27 -7.06 -6.29
CA THR A 22 2.67 -8.47 -6.13
C THR A 22 2.65 -8.88 -4.66
N ILE A 23 3.30 -8.09 -3.80
CA ILE A 23 3.36 -8.33 -2.36
C ILE A 23 1.96 -8.38 -1.74
N ILE A 24 1.09 -7.43 -2.11
CA ILE A 24 -0.27 -7.37 -1.57
C ILE A 24 -1.10 -8.58 -2.05
N CYS A 25 -0.97 -8.96 -3.32
CA CYS A 25 -1.69 -10.11 -3.87
C CYS A 25 -1.22 -11.43 -3.23
N GLU A 26 0.08 -11.61 -3.01
CA GLU A 26 0.64 -12.77 -2.30
C GLU A 26 0.13 -12.84 -0.86
N LYS A 27 0.18 -11.73 -0.12
CA LYS A 27 -0.34 -11.66 1.24
C LYS A 27 -1.84 -11.98 1.30
N ALA A 28 -2.61 -11.51 0.34
CA ALA A 28 -4.04 -11.79 0.25
C ALA A 28 -4.34 -13.29 0.06
N ARG A 29 -3.55 -13.97 -0.78
CA ARG A 29 -3.66 -15.44 -0.96
C ARG A 29 -3.30 -16.19 0.31
N ALA A 30 -2.22 -15.79 0.99
CA ALA A 30 -1.82 -16.38 2.27
C ALA A 30 -2.93 -16.25 3.32
N ILE A 31 -3.48 -15.04 3.52
CA ILE A 31 -4.58 -14.80 4.46
C ILE A 31 -5.81 -15.65 4.09
N LYS A 32 -6.16 -15.76 2.80
CA LYS A 32 -7.29 -16.62 2.39
C LYS A 32 -7.02 -18.08 2.73
N GLY A 33 -5.81 -18.59 2.48
CA GLY A 33 -5.42 -19.95 2.84
C GLY A 33 -5.48 -20.21 4.33
N ASP A 34 -4.99 -19.30 5.16
CA ASP A 34 -5.00 -19.43 6.62
C ASP A 34 -6.42 -19.40 7.19
N LEU A 35 -7.30 -18.56 6.63
CA LEU A 35 -8.71 -18.53 7.02
C LEU A 35 -9.42 -19.85 6.67
N LEU A 36 -9.14 -20.44 5.50
CA LEU A 36 -9.72 -21.73 5.10
C LEU A 36 -9.27 -22.86 6.03
N LYS A 37 -8.00 -22.87 6.44
CA LYS A 37 -7.47 -23.86 7.41
C LYS A 37 -8.11 -23.74 8.80
N GLN A 38 -8.53 -22.54 9.19
CA GLN A 38 -9.15 -22.27 10.49
C GLN A 38 -10.66 -22.55 10.53
N THR A 39 -11.32 -22.76 9.39
CA THR A 39 -12.75 -23.10 9.32
C THR A 39 -12.95 -24.46 8.65
N PRO A 40 -12.91 -25.58 9.40
CA PRO A 40 -13.03 -26.93 8.83
C PRO A 40 -14.45 -27.30 8.38
N GLN A 41 -15.49 -26.60 8.84
CA GLN A 41 -16.87 -26.94 8.52
C GLN A 41 -17.79 -25.72 8.55
N THR A 42 -18.15 -25.19 7.39
CA THR A 42 -19.55 -24.90 7.07
C THR A 42 -19.69 -24.81 5.56
N SER A 43 -20.58 -25.63 5.01
CA SER A 43 -21.08 -25.62 3.62
C SER A 43 -20.00 -25.61 2.53
N ILE A 44 -19.74 -26.82 2.04
CA ILE A 44 -19.63 -27.10 0.61
C ILE A 44 -20.63 -26.21 -0.13
N ASP A 45 -20.17 -25.08 -0.64
CA ASP A 45 -20.72 -24.50 -1.84
C ASP A 45 -19.62 -24.71 -2.87
N GLU A 46 -19.86 -25.66 -3.77
CA GLU A 46 -18.95 -26.15 -4.81
C GLU A 46 -18.71 -25.09 -5.90
N ALA A 47 -18.44 -23.85 -5.49
CA ALA A 47 -17.81 -22.81 -6.28
C ALA A 47 -16.42 -22.43 -5.71
N SER A 48 -16.03 -22.98 -4.54
CA SER A 48 -14.82 -22.59 -3.80
C SER A 48 -13.50 -23.24 -4.29
N GLU A 49 -13.54 -24.03 -5.37
CA GLU A 49 -12.33 -24.52 -6.06
C GLU A 49 -11.73 -23.45 -7.00
N GLU A 50 -12.36 -22.29 -7.13
CA GLU A 50 -11.65 -21.12 -7.63
C GLU A 50 -10.71 -20.61 -6.53
N SER A 51 -9.51 -21.18 -6.51
CA SER A 51 -8.35 -20.63 -5.80
C SER A 51 -8.40 -19.11 -5.90
N PHE A 52 -8.50 -18.40 -4.78
CA PHE A 52 -8.59 -16.94 -4.80
C PHE A 52 -7.38 -16.38 -5.57
N LYS A 53 -7.62 -15.89 -6.79
CA LYS A 53 -6.55 -15.61 -7.75
C LYS A 53 -5.74 -14.38 -7.38
N ALA A 54 -6.26 -13.52 -6.49
CA ALA A 54 -5.72 -12.18 -6.22
C ALA A 54 -5.36 -11.47 -7.54
N SER A 55 -6.32 -11.44 -8.47
CA SER A 55 -6.12 -10.94 -9.82
C SER A 55 -5.89 -9.42 -9.83
N ARG A 56 -5.42 -8.89 -10.97
CA ARG A 56 -5.30 -7.44 -11.16
C ARG A 56 -6.64 -6.73 -10.94
N GLY A 57 -7.74 -7.25 -11.50
CA GLY A 57 -9.07 -6.67 -11.31
C GLY A 57 -9.53 -6.69 -9.85
N TRP A 58 -9.22 -7.76 -9.11
CA TRP A 58 -9.49 -7.79 -7.68
C TRP A 58 -8.67 -6.73 -6.92
N PHE A 59 -7.38 -6.61 -7.21
CA PHE A 59 -6.51 -5.63 -6.56
C PHE A 59 -6.98 -4.18 -6.77
N GLU A 60 -7.38 -3.82 -8.00
CA GLU A 60 -7.93 -2.48 -8.27
C GLU A 60 -9.22 -2.22 -7.49
N ASN A 61 -10.10 -3.22 -7.38
CA ASN A 61 -11.31 -3.10 -6.55
C ASN A 61 -10.99 -3.00 -5.06
N PHE A 62 -10.00 -3.75 -4.57
CA PHE A 62 -9.52 -3.65 -3.20
C PHE A 62 -9.01 -2.23 -2.91
N LYS A 63 -8.17 -1.65 -3.79
CA LYS A 63 -7.71 -0.26 -3.65
C LYS A 63 -8.87 0.74 -3.61
N LYS A 64 -9.83 0.61 -4.52
CA LYS A 64 -11.02 1.49 -4.58
C LYS A 64 -11.83 1.45 -3.29
N ARG A 65 -12.02 0.25 -2.70
CA ARG A 65 -12.79 0.07 -1.47
C ARG A 65 -12.07 0.60 -0.22
N THR A 66 -10.75 0.53 -0.21
CA THR A 66 -9.93 0.84 0.96
C THR A 66 -9.33 2.24 0.94
N GLY A 67 -9.32 2.92 -0.21
CA GLY A 67 -8.67 4.21 -0.37
C GLY A 67 -7.14 4.13 -0.37
N ILE A 68 -6.55 2.95 -0.58
CA ILE A 68 -5.10 2.79 -0.65
C ILE A 68 -4.60 3.34 -1.99
N HIS A 69 -3.96 4.52 -1.95
CA HIS A 69 -3.45 5.22 -3.13
C HIS A 69 -1.93 5.07 -3.36
N SER A 70 -1.13 4.76 -2.33
CA SER A 70 0.35 4.89 -2.36
C SER A 70 1.12 3.58 -2.55
N VAL A 71 0.57 2.62 -3.28
CA VAL A 71 1.26 1.34 -3.56
C VAL A 71 2.15 1.48 -4.78
N VAL A 72 3.43 1.10 -4.64
CA VAL A 72 4.41 1.17 -5.73
C VAL A 72 4.00 0.20 -6.83
N ARG A 73 3.64 0.78 -7.97
CA ARG A 73 3.38 0.02 -9.19
C ARG A 73 4.73 -0.38 -9.78
N HIS A 74 4.85 -1.60 -10.30
CA HIS A 74 6.03 -1.97 -11.09
C HIS A 74 6.25 -0.94 -12.21
N GLY A 75 7.40 -0.25 -12.19
CA GLY A 75 7.75 0.82 -13.13
C GLY A 75 7.55 2.25 -12.61
N GLU A 76 6.77 2.44 -11.55
CA GLU A 76 6.77 3.69 -10.78
C GLU A 76 7.81 3.54 -9.68
N ALA A 77 9.09 3.59 -10.04
CA ALA A 77 10.04 4.12 -9.08
C ALA A 77 9.45 5.48 -8.70
N ALA A 78 9.08 5.66 -7.44
CA ALA A 78 8.72 6.96 -6.91
C ALA A 78 9.99 7.82 -7.03
N SER A 79 10.20 8.35 -8.24
CA SER A 79 11.14 9.40 -8.55
C SER A 79 10.58 10.67 -7.93
N SER A 80 10.47 10.66 -6.60
CA SER A 80 10.54 11.90 -5.86
C SER A 80 11.92 12.44 -6.20
N ASP A 81 11.95 13.52 -6.99
CA ASP A 81 13.18 14.20 -7.35
C ASP A 81 13.74 14.81 -6.06
N MET A 82 14.50 14.00 -5.32
CA MET A 82 15.11 14.38 -4.05
C MET A 82 15.95 15.64 -4.24
N LYS A 83 16.58 15.78 -5.41
CA LYS A 83 17.36 16.96 -5.75
C LYS A 83 16.47 18.20 -5.88
N ALA A 84 15.33 18.11 -6.57
CA ALA A 84 14.38 19.22 -6.65
C ALA A 84 13.79 19.58 -5.27
N ALA A 85 13.54 18.58 -4.41
CA ALA A 85 13.07 18.82 -3.04
C ALA A 85 14.15 19.52 -2.17
N GLU A 86 15.40 19.08 -2.26
CA GLU A 86 16.53 19.71 -1.57
C GLU A 86 16.78 21.14 -2.07
N ASP A 87 16.75 21.35 -3.39
CA ASP A 87 16.88 22.67 -4.03
C ASP A 87 15.75 23.62 -3.58
N TYR A 88 14.51 23.10 -3.44
CA TYR A 88 13.37 23.85 -2.91
C TYR A 88 13.57 24.22 -1.43
N ILE A 89 13.97 23.27 -0.58
CA ILE A 89 14.22 23.50 0.85
C ILE A 89 15.26 24.61 1.03
N LYS A 90 16.35 24.56 0.25
CA LYS A 90 17.41 25.58 0.29
C LYS A 90 16.87 26.95 -0.10
N THR A 91 16.18 27.03 -1.24
CA THR A 91 15.63 28.30 -1.76
C THR A 91 14.63 28.90 -0.77
N PHE A 92 13.77 28.07 -0.17
CA PHE A 92 12.80 28.49 0.82
C PHE A 92 13.46 28.97 2.12
N SER A 93 14.50 28.26 2.59
CA SER A 93 15.28 28.68 3.78
C SER A 93 15.96 30.04 3.56
N ASP A 94 16.54 30.26 2.38
CA ASP A 94 17.16 31.52 2.02
C ASP A 94 16.13 32.67 1.95
N LEU A 95 14.94 32.40 1.43
CA LEU A 95 13.84 33.38 1.39
C LEU A 95 13.35 33.78 2.78
N ILE A 96 13.18 32.80 3.69
CA ILE A 96 12.77 33.06 5.08
C ILE A 96 13.81 33.94 5.79
N LYS A 97 15.11 33.64 5.62
CA LYS A 97 16.20 34.46 6.18
C LYS A 97 16.21 35.87 5.60
N ALA A 98 16.06 36.00 4.28
CA ALA A 98 16.07 37.30 3.60
C ALA A 98 14.89 38.21 4.02
N GLN A 99 13.72 37.63 4.29
CA GLN A 99 12.53 38.35 4.71
C GLN A 99 12.45 38.58 6.23
N GLY A 100 13.47 38.14 6.99
CA GLY A 100 13.53 38.36 8.44
C GLY A 100 12.46 37.59 9.24
N TYR A 101 11.89 36.53 8.67
CA TYR A 101 10.89 35.70 9.35
C TYR A 101 11.49 34.79 10.44
N ILE A 102 12.82 34.72 10.53
CA ILE A 102 13.52 34.08 11.64
C ILE A 102 13.92 35.18 12.63
N SER A 103 13.29 35.22 13.80
CA SER A 103 13.75 36.04 14.92
C SER A 103 15.18 35.64 15.27
N GLN A 104 16.09 36.63 15.38
CA GLN A 104 17.49 36.43 15.76
C GLN A 104 17.66 35.76 17.13
#